data_AF-A0A938DUT9-F1
#
_entry.id   AF-A0A938DUT9-F1
#
_cell.length_a   1.000
_cell.length_b   1.000
_cell.length_c   1.000
_cell.angle_alpha   90.00
_cell.angle_beta   90.00
_cell.angle_gamma   90.00
#
_symmetry.space_group_name_H-M   'P 1'
#
loop_
_entity.id
_entity.type
_entity.pdbx_description
1 polymer ?
#
loop_
_entity_poly.entity_id
_entity_poly.type
_entity_poly.pdbx_seq_one_letter_code
_entity_poly.pdbx_strand_id
1 'polypeptide(L)'
;MTDEPSGRVRRARVVFSGHLGDVVTVRSSLEDPDPVVRGSALGAAARIGILAPADLARGLRDSDPDVRTRACRIAAAHPGELGESHTALVERLDDTDPVAEVACFACGERTDLNDTGTRRLIEIANTHGDPLVREAAVAAIGSLAGLGVLDRHGLTAAGCDAVIAGGSDIAPVRRRAAVAAAAFEGPTVDQLLDRLVTDRDQQVRQIAEDLRAIESPVAWMDRPRPGSGDAPGRG
;
A
#
# COMPACT_ATOMS: atom_id res chain seq x y z
N MET A 1 -16.81 41.58 18.18
CA MET A 1 -15.79 40.52 18.34
C MET A 1 -16.51 39.20 18.19
N THR A 2 -16.67 38.73 16.96
CA THR A 2 -17.35 37.47 16.67
C THR A 2 -16.47 36.33 17.17
N ASP A 3 -16.98 35.55 18.13
CA ASP A 3 -16.31 34.38 18.66
C ASP A 3 -16.11 33.38 17.51
N GLU A 4 -14.86 33.10 17.15
CA GLU A 4 -14.59 32.16 16.08
C GLU A 4 -15.07 30.76 16.49
N PRO A 5 -15.85 30.06 15.66
CA PRO A 5 -16.31 28.72 16.00
C PRO A 5 -15.12 27.81 16.26
N SER A 6 -15.18 27.00 17.33
CA SER A 6 -14.08 26.11 17.71
C SER A 6 -13.65 25.17 16.57
N GLY A 7 -12.40 24.71 16.60
CA GLY A 7 -11.87 23.79 15.58
C GLY A 7 -12.72 22.54 15.37
N ARG A 8 -13.32 22.01 16.45
CA ARG A 8 -14.29 20.91 16.38
C ARG A 8 -15.53 21.25 15.55
N VAL A 9 -16.10 22.44 15.73
CA VAL A 9 -17.28 22.90 14.98
C VAL A 9 -16.92 23.13 13.51
N ARG A 10 -15.78 23.77 13.24
CA ARG A 10 -15.30 23.98 11.86
C ARG A 10 -15.04 22.66 11.15
N ARG A 11 -14.39 21.70 11.81
CA ARG A 11 -14.17 20.34 11.29
C ARG A 11 -15.49 19.67 10.94
N ALA A 12 -16.47 19.67 11.86
CA ALA A 12 -17.78 19.07 11.61
C ALA A 12 -18.45 19.70 10.38
N ARG A 13 -18.43 21.03 10.29
CA ARG A 13 -18.96 21.78 9.14
C ARG A 13 -18.31 21.32 7.82
N VAL A 14 -16.98 21.23 7.77
CA VAL A 14 -16.25 20.78 6.57
C VAL A 14 -16.63 19.36 6.16
N VAL A 15 -16.77 18.45 7.13
CA VAL A 15 -17.20 17.08 6.85
C VAL A 15 -18.61 17.05 6.25
N PHE A 16 -19.56 17.81 6.81
CA PHE A 16 -20.91 17.93 6.25
C PHE A 16 -20.91 18.56 4.86
N SER A 17 -20.18 19.67 4.66
CA SER A 17 -20.02 20.33 3.37
C SER A 17 -19.47 19.38 2.30
N GLY A 18 -18.52 18.51 2.67
CA GLY A 18 -17.98 17.48 1.79
C GLY A 18 -18.93 16.33 1.45
N HIS A 19 -20.08 16.19 2.11
CA HIS A 19 -21.15 15.26 1.72
C HIS A 19 -22.28 15.97 0.96
N LEU A 20 -22.47 17.27 1.22
CA LEU A 20 -23.47 18.10 0.55
C LEU A 20 -22.99 18.73 -0.76
N GLY A 21 -21.70 18.61 -1.09
CA GLY A 21 -21.13 19.22 -2.31
C GLY A 21 -20.86 20.72 -2.18
N ASP A 22 -20.74 21.25 -0.97
CA ASP A 22 -20.45 22.67 -0.73
C ASP A 22 -18.97 22.97 -0.96
N VAL A 23 -18.67 23.31 -2.22
CA VAL A 23 -17.32 23.63 -2.72
C VAL A 23 -16.69 24.81 -1.98
N VAL A 24 -17.46 25.86 -1.68
CA VAL A 24 -16.92 27.10 -1.10
C VAL A 24 -16.38 26.84 0.30
N THR A 25 -17.16 26.17 1.15
CA THR A 25 -16.71 25.84 2.50
C THR A 25 -15.50 24.91 2.46
N VAL A 26 -15.54 23.85 1.64
CA VAL A 26 -14.43 22.90 1.54
C VAL A 26 -13.13 23.60 1.09
N ARG A 27 -13.19 24.45 0.05
CA ARG A 27 -12.03 25.21 -0.44
C ARG A 27 -11.44 26.10 0.64
N SER A 28 -12.28 26.90 1.31
CA SER A 28 -11.81 27.83 2.35
C SER A 28 -11.14 27.13 3.53
N SER A 29 -11.48 25.87 3.79
CA SER A 29 -10.95 25.10 4.91
C SER A 29 -9.68 24.32 4.62
N LEU A 30 -9.18 24.33 3.37
CA LEU A 30 -7.87 23.75 3.04
C LEU A 30 -6.71 24.51 3.70
N GLU A 31 -6.95 25.77 4.08
CA GLU A 31 -5.96 26.67 4.70
C GLU A 31 -6.32 27.01 6.16
N ASP A 32 -7.22 26.24 6.79
CA ASP A 32 -7.61 26.48 8.19
C ASP A 32 -6.39 26.39 9.12
N PRO A 33 -6.26 27.25 10.14
CA PRO A 33 -5.14 27.17 11.09
C PRO A 33 -5.10 25.84 11.86
N ASP A 34 -6.25 25.18 12.05
CA ASP A 34 -6.33 23.88 12.72
C ASP A 34 -6.00 22.72 11.74
N PRO A 35 -4.95 21.94 11.99
CA PRO A 35 -4.56 20.82 11.13
C PRO A 35 -5.66 19.76 10.97
N VAL A 36 -6.47 19.54 12.00
CA VAL A 36 -7.58 18.57 11.92
C VAL A 36 -8.64 19.03 10.93
N VAL A 37 -8.86 20.35 10.83
CA VAL A 37 -9.76 20.94 9.84
C VAL A 37 -9.15 20.83 8.44
N ARG A 38 -7.86 21.16 8.25
CA ARG A 38 -7.17 20.99 6.95
C ARG A 38 -7.20 19.56 6.44
N GLY A 39 -6.88 18.58 7.29
CA GLY A 39 -6.95 17.16 6.93
C GLY A 39 -8.37 16.71 6.56
N SER A 40 -9.39 17.24 7.25
CA SER A 40 -10.80 16.98 6.91
C SER A 40 -11.19 17.63 5.58
N ALA A 41 -10.69 18.83 5.29
CA ALA A 41 -10.91 19.56 4.04
C ALA A 41 -10.28 18.84 2.85
N LEU A 42 -9.05 18.32 2.96
CA LEU A 42 -8.43 17.48 1.93
C LEU A 42 -9.30 16.27 1.59
N GLY A 43 -9.77 15.57 2.63
CA GLY A 43 -10.67 14.43 2.46
C GLY A 43 -12.01 14.79 1.83
N ALA A 44 -12.56 15.96 2.18
CA ALA A 44 -13.78 16.48 1.58
C ALA A 44 -13.59 16.86 0.11
N ALA A 45 -12.51 17.56 -0.21
CA ALA A 45 -12.17 17.98 -1.57
C ALA A 45 -11.99 16.77 -2.50
N ALA A 46 -11.30 15.71 -2.03
CA ALA A 46 -11.16 14.46 -2.77
C ALA A 46 -12.52 13.81 -3.06
N ARG A 47 -13.39 13.73 -2.04
CA ARG A 47 -14.72 13.10 -2.16
C ARG A 47 -15.63 13.77 -3.17
N ILE A 48 -15.65 15.11 -3.19
CA ILE A 48 -16.52 15.87 -4.09
C ILE A 48 -15.85 16.18 -5.45
N GLY A 49 -14.66 15.62 -5.71
CA GLY A 49 -13.99 15.72 -7.00
C GLY A 49 -13.41 17.10 -7.32
N ILE A 50 -13.08 17.92 -6.30
CA ILE A 50 -12.48 19.25 -6.49
C ILE A 50 -11.02 19.32 -6.07
N LEU A 51 -10.41 18.23 -5.60
CA LEU A 51 -9.01 18.24 -5.17
C LEU A 51 -8.10 18.52 -6.37
N ALA A 52 -7.42 19.66 -6.37
CA ALA A 52 -6.41 19.94 -7.39
C ALA A 52 -5.07 19.29 -7.02
N PRO A 53 -4.19 19.00 -8.00
CA PRO A 53 -2.85 18.50 -7.70
C PRO A 53 -2.07 19.38 -6.71
N ALA A 54 -2.20 20.71 -6.79
CA ALA A 54 -1.55 21.63 -5.87
C ALA A 54 -2.05 21.49 -4.43
N ASP A 55 -3.32 21.11 -4.23
CA ASP A 55 -3.88 20.90 -2.90
C ASP A 55 -3.34 19.64 -2.25
N LEU A 56 -3.22 18.57 -3.04
CA LEU A 56 -2.63 17.33 -2.57
C LEU A 56 -1.14 17.52 -2.27
N ALA A 57 -0.39 18.20 -3.14
CA ALA A 57 1.02 18.51 -2.92
C ALA A 57 1.23 19.36 -1.64
N ARG A 58 0.34 20.31 -1.36
CA ARG A 58 0.36 21.11 -0.13
C ARG A 58 0.06 20.26 1.10
N GLY A 59 -0.95 19.39 1.03
CA GLY A 59 -1.27 18.45 2.11
C GLY A 59 -0.13 17.48 2.41
N LEU A 60 0.53 16.97 1.37
CA LEU A 60 1.73 16.14 1.51
C LEU A 60 2.87 16.90 2.17
N ARG A 61 3.00 18.22 1.97
CA ARG A 61 4.02 19.09 2.58
C ARG A 61 3.55 19.88 3.81
N ASP A 62 2.42 19.49 4.40
CA ASP A 62 1.88 20.19 5.56
C ASP A 62 2.84 20.09 6.76
N SER A 63 2.86 21.12 7.62
CA SER A 63 3.69 21.13 8.82
C SER A 63 3.26 20.06 9.83
N ASP A 64 1.99 19.68 9.81
CA ASP A 64 1.41 18.70 10.72
C ASP A 64 1.46 17.27 10.14
N PRO A 65 2.04 16.29 10.88
CA PRO A 65 2.19 14.92 10.39
C PRO A 65 0.86 14.19 10.15
N ASP A 66 -0.23 14.54 10.85
CA ASP A 66 -1.53 13.92 10.62
C ASP A 66 -2.14 14.38 9.30
N VAL A 67 -1.89 15.63 8.90
CA VAL A 67 -2.29 16.14 7.58
C VAL A 67 -1.48 15.45 6.47
N ARG A 68 -0.16 15.30 6.66
CA ARG A 68 0.69 14.56 5.71
C ARG A 68 0.25 13.11 5.56
N THR A 69 -0.03 12.42 6.68
CA THR A 69 -0.58 11.06 6.70
C THR A 69 -1.90 10.99 5.94
N ARG A 70 -2.79 11.96 6.17
CA ARG A 70 -4.08 12.02 5.47
C ARG A 70 -3.88 12.22 3.97
N ALA A 71 -2.93 13.06 3.57
CA ALA A 71 -2.60 13.32 2.18
C ALA A 71 -2.01 12.08 1.48
N CYS A 72 -1.12 11.31 2.14
CA CYS A 72 -0.61 10.04 1.60
C CYS A 72 -1.76 9.05 1.31
N ARG A 73 -2.73 8.90 2.23
CA ARG A 73 -3.90 8.03 1.98
C ARG A 73 -4.76 8.51 0.81
N ILE A 74 -4.86 9.82 0.61
CA ILE A 74 -5.58 10.38 -0.54
C ILE A 74 -4.81 10.12 -1.83
N ALA A 75 -3.48 10.26 -1.83
CA ALA A 75 -2.63 9.95 -2.98
C ALA A 75 -2.72 8.47 -3.40
N ALA A 76 -2.78 7.56 -2.42
CA ALA A 76 -2.99 6.13 -2.66
C ALA A 76 -4.29 5.85 -3.43
N ALA A 77 -5.38 6.52 -3.06
CA ALA A 77 -6.70 6.37 -3.68
C ALA A 77 -6.93 7.30 -4.88
N HIS A 78 -5.94 8.12 -5.27
CA HIS A 78 -6.12 9.12 -6.32
C HIS A 78 -6.16 8.45 -7.70
N PRO A 79 -7.21 8.69 -8.51
CA PRO A 79 -7.31 8.09 -9.84
C PRO A 79 -6.30 8.71 -10.82
N GLY A 80 -5.70 7.89 -11.68
CA GLY A 80 -4.73 8.37 -12.66
C GLY A 80 -3.45 8.93 -12.02
N GLU A 81 -2.59 9.57 -12.80
CA GLU A 81 -1.28 10.08 -12.37
C GLU A 81 -1.37 11.19 -11.31
N LEU A 82 -0.39 11.25 -10.40
CA LEU A 82 -0.30 12.31 -9.38
C LEU A 82 0.20 13.65 -9.92
N GLY A 83 0.83 13.65 -11.11
CA GLY A 83 1.44 14.83 -11.70
C GLY A 83 2.41 15.51 -10.71
N GLU A 84 2.20 16.80 -10.44
CA GLU A 84 3.06 17.59 -9.55
C GLU A 84 3.07 17.14 -8.08
N SER A 85 2.06 16.37 -7.63
CA SER A 85 2.04 15.80 -6.28
C SER A 85 2.99 14.63 -6.09
N HIS A 86 3.47 14.04 -7.19
CA HIS A 86 4.33 12.85 -7.17
C HIS A 86 5.57 13.05 -6.30
N THR A 87 6.35 14.10 -6.59
CA THR A 87 7.57 14.41 -5.84
C THR A 87 7.29 14.60 -4.35
N ALA A 88 6.18 15.27 -4.01
CA ALA A 88 5.78 15.49 -2.62
C ALA A 88 5.45 14.16 -1.91
N LEU A 89 4.91 13.16 -2.61
CA LEU A 89 4.67 11.83 -2.04
C LEU A 89 5.98 11.09 -1.80
N VAL A 90 6.90 11.11 -2.76
CA VAL A 90 8.22 10.45 -2.62
C VAL A 90 9.01 11.06 -1.46
N GLU A 91 8.96 12.38 -1.27
CA GLU A 91 9.55 13.07 -0.12
C GLU A 91 9.00 12.60 1.24
N ARG A 92 7.86 11.89 1.30
CA ARG A 92 7.30 11.34 2.55
C ARG A 92 7.88 9.99 2.95
N LEU A 93 8.61 9.32 2.06
CA LEU A 93 9.35 8.11 2.40
C LEU A 93 10.47 8.38 3.42
N ASP A 94 10.90 9.64 3.54
CA ASP A 94 11.94 10.12 4.46
C ASP A 94 11.40 10.91 5.66
N ASP A 95 10.09 10.82 5.90
CA ASP A 95 9.43 11.52 7.00
C ASP A 95 9.57 10.73 8.33
N THR A 96 8.91 11.21 9.39
CA THR A 96 8.70 10.46 10.63
C THR A 96 8.08 9.09 10.38
N ASP A 97 8.40 8.10 11.21
CA ASP A 97 8.00 6.70 11.03
C ASP A 97 6.50 6.52 10.68
N PRO A 98 5.54 7.16 11.38
CA PRO A 98 4.11 6.99 11.05
C PRO A 98 3.74 7.53 9.65
N VAL A 99 4.39 8.59 9.20
CA VAL A 99 4.16 9.17 7.87
C VAL A 99 4.86 8.32 6.81
N ALA A 100 6.10 7.88 7.07
CA ALA A 100 6.87 7.03 6.18
C ALA A 100 6.18 5.67 5.92
N GLU A 101 5.58 5.07 6.95
CA GLU A 101 4.75 3.86 6.82
C GLU A 101 3.62 4.06 5.79
N VAL A 102 2.84 5.13 5.95
CA VAL A 102 1.69 5.40 5.07
C VAL A 102 2.14 5.89 3.70
N ALA A 103 3.30 6.55 3.59
CA ALA A 103 3.92 6.89 2.32
C ALA A 103 4.36 5.63 1.56
N CYS A 104 4.92 4.63 2.24
CA CYS A 104 5.26 3.35 1.63
C CYS A 104 4.02 2.67 1.04
N PHE A 105 2.96 2.58 1.84
CA PHE A 105 1.66 2.08 1.37
C PHE A 105 1.17 2.86 0.15
N ALA A 106 1.15 4.20 0.24
CA ALA A 106 0.64 5.04 -0.83
C ALA A 106 1.44 4.87 -2.13
N CYS A 107 2.76 4.79 -2.05
CA CYS A 107 3.64 4.50 -3.20
C CYS A 107 3.37 3.12 -3.80
N GLY A 108 3.05 2.10 -3.00
CA GLY A 108 2.69 0.76 -3.46
C GLY A 108 1.42 0.71 -4.32
N GLU A 109 0.51 1.66 -4.15
CA GLU A 109 -0.72 1.81 -4.93
C GLU A 109 -0.53 2.61 -6.23
N ARG A 110 0.71 3.05 -6.54
CA ARG A 110 0.99 3.93 -7.69
C ARG A 110 1.62 3.19 -8.86
N THR A 111 0.94 3.18 -10.01
CA THR A 111 1.53 2.73 -11.29
C THR A 111 2.51 3.72 -11.88
N ASP A 112 2.42 4.99 -11.47
CA ASP A 112 3.26 6.11 -11.91
C ASP A 112 4.39 6.44 -10.91
N LEU A 113 4.66 5.57 -9.92
CA LEU A 113 5.83 5.75 -9.06
C LEU A 113 7.08 5.81 -9.93
N ASN A 114 8.00 6.73 -9.63
CA ASN A 114 9.23 6.87 -10.40
C ASN A 114 10.33 5.98 -9.83
N ASP A 115 11.43 5.90 -10.58
CA ASP A 115 12.61 5.12 -10.26
C ASP A 115 13.25 5.53 -8.91
N THR A 116 13.29 6.84 -8.60
CA THR A 116 13.77 7.35 -7.30
C THR A 116 12.95 6.81 -6.12
N GLY A 117 11.63 6.91 -6.19
CA GLY A 117 10.74 6.39 -5.14
C GLY A 117 10.83 4.86 -5.02
N THR A 118 10.98 4.17 -6.14
CA THR A 118 11.14 2.71 -6.16
C THR A 118 12.44 2.28 -5.47
N ARG A 119 13.58 2.92 -5.77
CA ARG A 119 14.84 2.64 -5.08
C ARG A 119 14.75 2.94 -3.59
N ARG A 120 14.07 4.03 -3.22
CA ARG A 120 13.93 4.40 -1.81
C ARG A 120 13.11 3.37 -1.03
N LEU A 121 12.03 2.84 -1.60
CA LEU A 121 11.27 1.73 -1.00
C LEU A 121 12.15 0.49 -0.76
N ILE A 122 12.97 0.12 -1.74
CA ILE A 122 13.92 -1.00 -1.63
C ILE A 122 14.91 -0.76 -0.48
N GLU A 123 15.43 0.46 -0.36
CA GLU A 123 16.34 0.82 0.73
C GLU A 123 15.66 0.76 2.11
N ILE A 124 14.45 1.29 2.22
CA ILE A 124 13.64 1.27 3.45
C ILE A 124 13.38 -0.16 3.90
N ALA A 125 12.94 -1.04 3.00
CA ALA A 125 12.66 -2.44 3.29
C ALA A 125 13.87 -3.17 3.91
N ASN A 126 15.10 -2.77 3.53
CA ASN A 126 16.33 -3.39 4.00
C ASN A 126 16.91 -2.75 5.27
N THR A 127 16.72 -1.44 5.47
CA THR A 127 17.53 -0.68 6.45
C THR A 127 16.73 0.11 7.48
N HIS A 128 15.43 0.34 7.29
CA HIS A 128 14.67 1.21 8.18
C HIS A 128 14.59 0.65 9.60
N GLY A 129 14.75 1.49 10.63
CA GLY A 129 14.78 1.06 12.03
C GLY A 129 13.44 0.52 12.52
N ASP A 130 12.35 1.18 12.15
CA ASP A 130 10.99 0.78 12.53
C ASP A 130 10.48 -0.40 11.68
N PRO A 131 10.06 -1.53 12.30
CA PRO A 131 9.54 -2.68 11.58
C PRO A 131 8.21 -2.48 10.83
N LEU A 132 7.34 -1.57 11.27
CA LEU A 132 6.08 -1.25 10.56
C LEU A 132 6.38 -0.57 9.22
N VAL A 133 7.38 0.32 9.21
CA VAL A 133 7.82 0.97 7.97
C VAL A 133 8.47 -0.05 7.02
N ARG A 134 9.30 -0.97 7.53
CA ARG A 134 9.83 -2.08 6.72
C ARG A 134 8.72 -2.99 6.19
N GLU A 135 7.73 -3.32 7.02
CA GLU A 135 6.55 -4.09 6.63
C GLU A 135 5.82 -3.43 5.45
N ALA A 136 5.53 -2.13 5.57
CA ALA A 136 4.85 -1.36 4.54
C ALA A 136 5.68 -1.28 3.24
N ALA A 137 7.00 -1.13 3.34
CA ALA A 137 7.89 -1.11 2.18
C ALA A 137 7.95 -2.46 1.45
N VAL A 138 8.05 -3.57 2.18
CA VAL A 138 8.01 -4.92 1.58
C VAL A 138 6.68 -5.16 0.87
N ALA A 139 5.57 -4.77 1.49
CA ALA A 139 4.24 -4.87 0.87
C ALA A 139 4.16 -4.02 -0.42
N ALA A 140 4.65 -2.78 -0.37
CA ALA A 140 4.68 -1.88 -1.53
C ALA A 140 5.52 -2.45 -2.67
N ILE A 141 6.69 -3.03 -2.39
CA ILE A 141 7.54 -3.69 -3.39
C ILE A 141 6.79 -4.83 -4.09
N GLY A 142 6.05 -5.66 -3.33
CA GLY A 142 5.20 -6.71 -3.91
C GLY A 142 4.12 -6.17 -4.85
N SER A 143 3.40 -5.12 -4.43
CA SER A 143 2.41 -4.46 -5.30
C SER A 143 3.05 -3.89 -6.57
N LEU A 144 4.18 -3.19 -6.44
CA LEU A 144 4.89 -2.59 -7.57
C LEU A 144 5.45 -3.64 -8.55
N ALA A 145 5.86 -4.81 -8.05
CA ALA A 145 6.25 -5.94 -8.88
C ALA A 145 5.06 -6.44 -9.71
N GLY A 146 3.90 -6.67 -9.07
CA GLY A 146 2.67 -7.08 -9.75
C GLY A 146 2.14 -6.06 -10.77
N LEU A 147 2.41 -4.77 -10.55
CA LEU A 147 2.09 -3.68 -11.50
C LEU A 147 3.15 -3.47 -12.60
N GLY A 148 4.21 -4.29 -12.62
CA GLY A 148 5.33 -4.18 -13.56
C GLY A 148 6.15 -2.90 -13.40
N VAL A 149 6.02 -2.17 -12.29
CA VAL A 149 6.76 -0.92 -12.04
C VAL A 149 8.24 -1.22 -11.85
N LEU A 150 8.58 -2.28 -11.10
CA LEU A 150 9.97 -2.68 -10.89
C LEU A 150 10.68 -3.01 -12.20
N ASP A 151 9.99 -3.72 -13.09
CA ASP A 151 10.53 -4.11 -14.40
C ASP A 151 10.81 -2.89 -15.28
N ARG A 152 9.87 -1.94 -15.35
CA ARG A 152 10.06 -0.66 -16.06
C ARG A 152 11.27 0.13 -15.58
N HIS A 153 11.65 -0.01 -14.31
CA HIS A 153 12.81 0.64 -13.73
C HIS A 153 14.09 -0.22 -13.77
N GLY A 154 14.02 -1.47 -14.22
CA GLY A 154 15.14 -2.42 -14.16
C GLY A 154 15.53 -2.80 -12.72
N LEU A 155 14.56 -2.79 -11.79
CA LEU A 155 14.74 -3.00 -10.36
C LEU A 155 14.11 -4.30 -9.85
N THR A 156 13.60 -5.17 -10.71
CA THR A 156 12.94 -6.43 -10.33
C THR A 156 13.84 -7.30 -9.44
N ALA A 157 15.12 -7.46 -9.78
CA ALA A 157 16.06 -8.24 -8.98
C ALA A 157 16.28 -7.63 -7.60
N ALA A 158 16.55 -6.32 -7.52
CA ALA A 158 16.76 -5.62 -6.25
C ALA A 158 15.50 -5.62 -5.35
N GLY A 159 14.31 -5.52 -5.95
CA GLY A 159 13.04 -5.66 -5.23
C GLY A 159 12.82 -7.08 -4.71
N CYS A 160 13.12 -8.10 -5.52
CA CYS A 160 13.06 -9.51 -5.12
C CYS A 160 14.02 -9.78 -3.94
N ASP A 161 15.26 -9.29 -4.02
CA ASP A 161 16.26 -9.42 -2.96
C ASP A 161 15.77 -8.80 -1.63
N ALA A 162 15.12 -7.63 -1.69
CA ALA A 162 14.53 -6.98 -0.52
C ALA A 162 13.37 -7.81 0.10
N VAL A 163 12.52 -8.41 -0.73
CA VAL A 163 11.46 -9.33 -0.27
C VAL A 163 12.06 -10.57 0.40
N ILE A 164 13.09 -11.17 -0.21
CA ILE A 164 13.79 -12.33 0.36
C ILE A 164 14.42 -11.98 1.72
N ALA A 165 15.05 -10.80 1.83
CA ALA A 165 15.61 -10.30 3.08
C ALA A 165 14.53 -10.13 4.16
N GLY A 166 13.37 -9.53 3.82
CA GLY A 166 12.22 -9.39 4.70
C GLY A 166 11.69 -10.74 5.23
N GLY A 167 11.90 -11.82 4.48
CA GLY A 167 11.61 -13.20 4.90
C GLY A 167 12.44 -13.70 6.08
N SER A 168 13.42 -12.94 6.57
CA SER A 168 14.24 -13.27 7.75
C SER A 168 14.03 -12.32 8.93
N ASP A 169 13.11 -11.35 8.80
CA ASP A 169 12.85 -10.31 9.80
C ASP A 169 11.87 -10.80 10.89
N ILE A 170 11.21 -9.90 11.61
CA ILE A 170 10.17 -10.19 12.59
C ILE A 170 8.89 -10.70 11.92
N ALA A 171 8.03 -11.37 12.68
CA ALA A 171 6.90 -12.11 12.12
C ALA A 171 5.97 -11.28 11.20
N PRO A 172 5.58 -10.03 11.54
CA PRO A 172 4.78 -9.20 10.63
C PRO A 172 5.45 -8.95 9.26
N VAL A 173 6.74 -8.62 9.26
CA VAL A 173 7.50 -8.39 8.02
C VAL A 173 7.67 -9.69 7.22
N ARG A 174 7.95 -10.83 7.89
CA ARG A 174 8.02 -12.14 7.22
C ARG A 174 6.70 -12.52 6.55
N ARG A 175 5.56 -12.20 7.17
CA ARG A 175 4.23 -12.40 6.56
C ARG A 175 4.09 -11.58 5.29
N ARG A 176 4.51 -10.31 5.28
CA ARG A 176 4.49 -9.50 4.07
C ARG A 176 5.44 -10.01 3.01
N ALA A 177 6.62 -10.47 3.39
CA ALA A 177 7.56 -11.08 2.45
C ALA A 177 6.95 -12.32 1.78
N ALA A 178 6.28 -13.18 2.56
CA ALA A 178 5.56 -14.34 2.03
C ALA A 178 4.49 -13.95 1.01
N VAL A 179 3.68 -12.92 1.29
CA VAL A 179 2.66 -12.42 0.35
C VAL A 179 3.31 -11.79 -0.88
N ALA A 180 4.32 -10.95 -0.69
CA ALA A 180 4.99 -10.23 -1.78
C ALA A 180 5.73 -11.19 -2.73
N ALA A 181 6.21 -12.34 -2.23
CA ALA A 181 6.85 -13.38 -3.03
C ALA A 181 5.97 -13.85 -4.21
N ALA A 182 4.64 -13.80 -4.08
CA ALA A 182 3.72 -14.17 -5.15
C ALA A 182 3.84 -13.31 -6.43
N ALA A 183 4.47 -12.13 -6.33
CA ALA A 183 4.71 -11.24 -7.47
C ALA A 183 6.08 -11.44 -8.13
N PHE A 184 6.85 -12.44 -7.68
CA PHE A 184 8.18 -12.76 -8.19
C PHE A 184 8.27 -14.24 -8.56
N GLU A 185 9.23 -14.56 -9.43
CA GLU A 185 9.50 -15.93 -9.86
C GLU A 185 11.00 -16.22 -9.76
N GLY A 186 11.34 -17.50 -9.57
CA GLY A 186 12.70 -18.01 -9.71
C GLY A 186 13.23 -18.77 -8.50
N PRO A 187 14.40 -19.40 -8.63
CA PRO A 187 14.90 -20.36 -7.64
C PRO A 187 15.13 -19.78 -6.24
N THR A 188 15.40 -18.47 -6.15
CA THR A 188 15.59 -17.78 -4.86
C THR A 188 14.26 -17.53 -4.15
N VAL A 189 13.18 -17.29 -4.91
CA VAL A 189 11.81 -17.18 -4.39
C VAL A 189 11.33 -18.55 -3.91
N ASP A 190 11.62 -19.61 -4.68
CA ASP A 190 11.36 -21.00 -4.27
C ASP A 190 12.02 -21.33 -2.93
N GLN A 191 13.32 -21.04 -2.80
CA GLN A 191 14.07 -21.27 -1.56
C GLN A 191 13.52 -20.46 -0.38
N LEU A 192 13.03 -19.24 -0.64
CA LEU A 192 12.33 -18.45 0.36
C LEU A 192 11.06 -19.18 0.83
N LEU A 193 10.18 -19.58 -0.09
CA LEU A 193 8.92 -20.24 0.25
C LEU A 193 9.15 -21.58 0.99
N ASP A 194 10.11 -22.40 0.54
CA ASP A 194 10.47 -23.66 1.19
C ASP A 194 10.97 -23.48 2.63
N ARG A 195 11.63 -22.35 2.90
CA ARG A 195 12.01 -22.00 4.27
C ARG A 195 10.79 -21.57 5.07
N LEU A 196 9.90 -20.75 4.49
CA LEU A 196 8.74 -20.17 5.16
C LEU A 196 7.63 -21.18 5.48
N VAL A 197 7.50 -22.30 4.75
CA VAL A 197 6.57 -23.38 5.12
C VAL A 197 6.88 -24.02 6.48
N THR A 198 8.09 -23.83 7.01
CA THR A 198 8.47 -24.28 8.36
C THR A 198 8.60 -23.14 9.38
N ASP A 199 8.15 -21.93 9.03
CA ASP A 199 8.25 -20.75 9.90
C ASP A 199 7.58 -20.98 11.26
N ARG A 200 8.08 -20.35 12.32
CA ARG A 200 7.47 -20.45 13.66
C ARG A 200 6.06 -19.82 13.73
N ASP A 201 5.80 -18.79 12.95
CA ASP A 201 4.53 -18.08 12.91
C ASP A 201 3.55 -18.84 12.00
N GLN A 202 2.38 -19.19 12.55
CA GLN A 202 1.36 -19.98 11.82
C GLN A 202 0.85 -19.29 10.55
N GLN A 203 0.73 -17.97 10.56
CA GLN A 203 0.23 -17.23 9.41
C GLN A 203 1.27 -17.20 8.29
N VAL A 204 2.55 -17.06 8.62
CA VAL A 204 3.64 -17.15 7.63
C VAL A 204 3.65 -18.51 6.94
N ARG A 205 3.55 -19.61 7.71
CA ARG A 205 3.48 -20.96 7.14
C ARG A 205 2.29 -21.12 6.20
N GLN A 206 1.10 -20.74 6.65
CA GLN A 206 -0.12 -20.89 5.84
C GLN A 206 0.01 -20.18 4.49
N ILE A 207 0.51 -18.94 4.48
CA ILE A 207 0.70 -18.19 3.22
C ILE A 207 1.68 -18.92 2.30
N ALA A 208 2.81 -19.40 2.83
CA ALA A 208 3.80 -20.11 2.02
C ALA A 208 3.27 -21.46 1.48
N GLU A 209 2.52 -22.20 2.29
CA GLU A 209 1.87 -23.46 1.90
C GLU A 209 0.82 -23.22 0.80
N ASP A 210 0.00 -22.18 0.94
CA ASP A 210 -1.02 -21.81 -0.04
C ASP A 210 -0.38 -21.47 -1.40
N LEU A 211 0.72 -20.70 -1.39
CA LEU A 211 1.45 -20.36 -2.62
C LEU A 211 2.08 -21.60 -3.28
N ARG A 212 2.71 -22.50 -2.50
CA ARG A 212 3.26 -23.76 -3.03
C ARG A 212 2.18 -24.67 -3.62
N ALA A 213 0.98 -24.67 -3.04
CA ALA A 213 -0.14 -25.45 -3.56
C ALA A 213 -0.63 -24.93 -4.93
N ILE A 214 -0.55 -23.62 -5.17
CA ILE A 214 -0.92 -23.01 -6.46
C ILE A 214 0.10 -23.40 -7.55
N GLU A 215 1.40 -23.42 -7.22
CA GLU A 215 2.49 -23.76 -8.15
C GLU A 215 2.55 -25.24 -8.54
N SER A 216 1.95 -26.13 -7.74
CA SER A 216 1.89 -27.58 -7.98
C SER A 216 0.48 -28.06 -8.39
N PRO A 217 0.02 -27.80 -9.62
CA PRO A 217 -1.34 -28.16 -10.06
C PRO A 217 -1.57 -29.67 -10.25
N VAL A 218 -0.61 -30.55 -9.93
CA VAL A 218 -0.68 -31.98 -10.26
C VAL A 218 -1.63 -32.79 -9.37
N ALA A 219 -2.00 -32.30 -8.18
CA ALA A 219 -2.78 -33.11 -7.22
C ALA A 219 -4.27 -33.30 -7.54
N TRP A 220 -4.87 -32.48 -8.42
CA TRP A 220 -6.30 -32.57 -8.75
C TRP A 220 -6.59 -33.31 -10.07
N MET A 221 -5.61 -33.42 -10.97
CA MET A 221 -5.77 -34.15 -12.25
C MET A 221 -5.61 -35.67 -12.09
N ASP A 222 -4.94 -36.14 -11.04
CA ASP A 222 -4.71 -37.57 -10.76
C ASP A 222 -5.81 -38.25 -9.92
N ARG A 223 -6.91 -37.55 -9.61
CA ARG A 223 -8.07 -38.22 -8.99
C ARG A 223 -8.78 -39.07 -10.03
N PRO A 224 -8.89 -40.41 -9.86
CA PRO A 224 -9.66 -41.23 -10.76
C PRO A 224 -11.11 -40.74 -10.78
N ARG A 225 -11.64 -40.49 -11.98
CA ARG A 225 -13.06 -40.18 -12.16
C ARG A 225 -13.86 -41.30 -11.48
N PRO A 226 -14.86 -41.01 -10.64
CA PRO A 226 -15.70 -42.05 -10.08
C PRO A 226 -16.30 -42.84 -11.26
N GLY A 227 -15.98 -44.14 -11.28
CA GLY A 227 -16.28 -45.02 -12.39
C GLY A 227 -17.75 -44.93 -12.77
N SER A 228 -18.01 -44.85 -14.08
CA SER A 228 -19.31 -45.13 -14.66
C SER A 228 -19.67 -46.57 -14.32
N GLY A 229 -20.33 -46.77 -13.18
CA GLY A 229 -20.87 -48.05 -12.78
C GLY A 229 -21.88 -48.51 -13.81
N ASP A 230 -21.61 -49.68 -14.39
CA ASP A 230 -22.54 -50.43 -15.23
C ASP A 230 -23.91 -50.52 -14.55
N ALA A 231 -24.93 -50.04 -15.26
CA ALA A 231 -26.31 -50.31 -14.89
C ALA A 231 -26.63 -51.77 -15.20
N PRO A 232 -27.16 -52.57 -14.25
CA PRO A 232 -27.57 -53.93 -14.55
C PRO A 232 -28.81 -53.90 -15.46
N GLY A 233 -28.71 -54.61 -16.58
CA GLY A 233 -29.79 -54.80 -17.54
C GLY A 233 -31.03 -55.38 -16.87
N ARG A 234 -32.19 -54.77 -17.14
CA ARG A 234 -33.50 -55.30 -16.77
C ARG A 234 -33.92 -56.31 -17.84
N GLY A 235 -34.06 -57.57 -17.42
CA GLY A 235 -34.96 -58.52 -18.06
C GLY A 235 -36.40 -58.32 -17.61
#